data_AF-M0QXD4-F1
#
_entry.id   AF-M0QXD4-F1
#
_cell.length_a   1.000
_cell.length_b   1.000
_cell.length_c   1.000
_cell.angle_alpha   90.00
_cell.angle_beta   90.00
_cell.angle_gamma   90.00
#
_symmetry.space_group_name_H-M   'P 1'
#
loop_
_entity.id
_entity.type
_entity.pdbx_description
1 polymer ?
#
loop_
_entity_poly.entity_id
_entity_poly.type
_entity_poly.pdbx_seq_one_letter_code
_entity_poly.pdbx_strand_id
1 'polypeptide(L)' 'MAGFAELGLSSWLVEQCRQLGLKQPTPVQLGCIPAILEEAV' A
#
# COMPACT_ATOMS: atom_id res chain seq x y z
N MET A 1 -4.63 5.69 11.75
CA MET A 1 -5.00 5.63 10.32
C MET A 1 -3.90 4.87 9.63
N ALA A 2 -4.23 3.77 8.96
CA ALA A 2 -3.25 2.88 8.36
C ALA A 2 -2.67 3.48 7.07
N GLY A 3 -1.37 3.78 7.07
CA GLY A 3 -0.68 4.29 5.87
C GLY A 3 -0.31 3.18 4.88
N PHE A 4 0.18 3.55 3.69
CA PHE A 4 0.64 2.58 2.69
C PHE A 4 1.75 1.63 3.19
N ALA A 5 2.53 2.04 4.20
CA ALA A 5 3.56 1.21 4.82
C ALA A 5 2.98 -0.01 5.58
N GLU A 6 1.72 0.05 6.01
CA GLU A 6 1.07 -1.05 6.73
C GLU A 6 0.50 -2.12 5.78
N LEU A 7 0.57 -1.88 4.46
CA LEU A 7 0.06 -2.80 3.44
C LEU A 7 1.07 -3.83 2.93
N GLY A 8 2.26 -3.91 3.56
CA GLY A 8 3.32 -4.84 3.12
C GLY A 8 4.03 -4.43 1.84
N LEU A 9 3.80 -3.21 1.34
CA LEU A 9 4.50 -2.67 0.17
C LEU A 9 5.97 -2.40 0.49
N SER A 10 6.83 -2.51 -0.53
CA SER A 10 8.24 -2.13 -0.39
C SER A 10 8.39 -0.65 -0.05
N SER A 11 9.43 -0.30 0.71
CA SER A 11 9.71 1.08 1.12
C SER A 11 9.85 2.03 -0.07
N TRP A 12 10.42 1.56 -1.18
CA TRP A 12 10.50 2.32 -2.43
C TRP A 12 9.11 2.69 -2.97
N LEU A 13 8.16 1.76 -2.99
CA LEU A 13 6.81 1.99 -3.52
C LEU A 13 5.99 2.91 -2.59
N VAL A 14 6.15 2.76 -1.27
CA VAL A 14 5.54 3.68 -0.29
C VAL A 14 6.01 5.11 -0.52
N GLU A 15 7.29 5.30 -0.81
CA GLU A 15 7.86 6.62 -1.12
C GLU A 15 7.30 7.19 -2.45
N GLN A 16 7.06 6.35 -3.46
CA GLN A 16 6.40 6.80 -4.70
C GLN A 16 4.97 7.29 -4.43
N CYS A 17 4.20 6.58 -3.61
CA CYS A 17 2.86 7.03 -3.20
C CYS A 17 2.91 8.42 -2.57
N ARG A 18 3.89 8.66 -1.69
CA ARG A 18 4.10 9.97 -1.05
C ARG A 18 4.40 11.07 -2.08
N GLN A 19 5.31 10.81 -3.03
CA GLN A 19 5.72 11.79 -4.06
C GLN A 19 4.57 12.16 -5.01
N LEU A 20 3.66 11.23 -5.27
CA LEU A 20 2.44 11.45 -6.06
C LEU A 20 1.31 12.12 -5.26
N GLY A 21 1.52 12.43 -3.97
CA GLY A 21 0.51 13.04 -3.11
C GLY A 21 -0.58 12.06 -2.63
N LEU A 22 -0.36 10.75 -2.78
CA LEU A 22 -1.26 9.72 -2.24
C LEU A 22 -1.02 9.61 -0.73
N LYS A 23 -1.93 10.19 0.05
CA LYS A 23 -1.76 10.31 1.50
C LYS A 23 -2.15 9.04 2.27
N GLN A 24 -3.16 8.32 1.77
CA GLN A 24 -3.72 7.14 2.41
C GLN A 24 -4.22 6.17 1.33
N PRO A 25 -4.18 4.86 1.60
CA PRO A 25 -4.83 3.87 0.74
C PRO A 25 -6.35 4.04 0.78
N THR A 26 -6.98 3.78 -0.35
CA THR A 26 -8.44 3.72 -0.45
C THR A 26 -8.98 2.45 0.22
N PRO A 27 -10.28 2.39 0.57
CA PRO A 27 -10.87 1.18 1.16
C PRO A 27 -10.67 -0.08 0.31
N VAL A 28 -10.73 0.04 -1.03
CA VAL A 28 -10.46 -1.07 -1.94
C VAL A 28 -8.99 -1.51 -1.88
N GLN A 29 -8.04 -0.57 -1.76
CA GLN A 29 -6.62 -0.89 -1.61
C GLN A 29 -6.32 -1.58 -0.29
N LEU A 30 -6.95 -1.15 0.81
CA LEU A 30 -6.84 -1.82 2.12
C LEU A 30 -7.31 -3.29 2.06
N GLY A 31 -8.38 -3.57 1.31
CA GLY A 31 -8.92 -4.92 1.18
C GLY A 31 -8.18 -5.80 0.17
N CYS A 32 -7.66 -5.23 -0.92
CA CYS A 32 -7.11 -6.02 -2.03
C CYS A 32 -5.58 -6.15 -2.00
N ILE A 33 -4.84 -5.11 -1.59
CA ILE A 33 -3.37 -5.14 -1.68
C ILE A 33 -2.77 -6.28 -0.85
N PRO A 34 -3.14 -6.48 0.43
CA PRO A 34 -2.58 -7.57 1.22
C PRO A 34 -2.82 -8.95 0.60
N ALA A 35 -4.04 -9.22 0.13
CA ALA A 35 -4.39 -10.49 -0.50
C ALA A 35 -3.57 -10.78 -1.77
N ILE A 36 -3.34 -9.76 -2.60
CA ILE A 36 -2.51 -9.92 -3.82
C ILE A 36 -1.05 -10.23 -3.47
N LEU A 37 -0.51 -9.61 -2.41
CA LEU A 37 0.87 -9.82 -1.99
C LEU A 37 1.10 -11.20 -1.36
N GLU A 38 0.09 -11.73 -0.65
CA GLU A 38 0.15 -13.08 -0.07
C GLU A 38 0.22 -14.18 -1.15
N GLU A 39 -0.44 -14.00 -2.30
CA GLU A 39 -0.36 -14.92 -3.43
C GLU A 39 0.95 -14.80 -4.24
N ALA A 40 1.73 -13.74 -4.03
CA ALA A 40 2.94 -13.45 -4.79
C ALA A 40 4.22 -14.08 -4.18
N VAL A 41 4.08 -14.96 -3.18
CA VAL A 41 5.16 -15.70 -2.50
C VAL A 41 5.21 -17.16 -2.95
#